data_AF-A0A015I820-F1
#
_entry.id   AF-A0A015I820-F1
#
_cell.length_a   1.000
_cell.length_b   1.000
_cell.length_c   1.000
_cell.angle_alpha   90.00
_cell.angle_beta   90.00
_cell.angle_gamma   90.00
#
_symmetry.space_group_name_H-M   'P 1'
#
loop_
_entity.id
_entity.type
_entity.pdbx_description
1 polymer ?
#
loop_
_entity_poly.entity_id
_entity_poly.type
_entity_poly.pdbx_seq_one_letter_code
_entity_poly.pdbx_strand_id
1 'polypeptide(L)'
;MNYLVQFWLNYSDDTLAKRIIGRLEKRWKDWEQPLLLLSYLLHPEYRMNQFNNTISSVNYSAFGKWLMYYYCAWSGKEPKCILREFDDFWLAKYPFDLESYRQFDNDIWRYWCYISVSTNELGFVACRIFGICVNAASVERLWSCMIFTNKSA
;
A
#
# COMPACT_ATOMS: atom_id res chain seq x y z
N MET A 1 8.31 11.10 -12.71
CA MET A 1 7.51 12.24 -12.20
C MET A 1 7.61 13.52 -13.02
N ASN A 2 8.65 13.76 -13.83
CA ASN A 2 8.83 15.00 -14.59
C ASN A 2 7.81 15.25 -15.73
N TYR A 3 7.31 14.17 -16.36
CA TYR A 3 6.36 14.27 -17.47
C TYR A 3 4.97 14.79 -17.06
N LEU A 4 4.45 14.31 -15.92
CA LEU A 4 3.15 14.77 -15.40
C LEU A 4 3.22 16.25 -14.99
N VAL A 5 4.31 16.67 -14.34
CA VAL A 5 4.50 18.07 -13.94
C VAL A 5 4.58 18.98 -15.18
N GLN A 6 5.33 18.60 -16.22
CA GLN A 6 5.37 19.36 -17.48
C GLN A 6 4.02 19.36 -18.22
N PHE A 7 3.28 18.25 -18.19
CA PHE A 7 1.96 18.14 -18.80
C PHE A 7 0.96 19.11 -18.15
N TRP A 8 0.92 19.14 -16.81
CA TRP A 8 0.03 20.03 -16.06
C TRP A 8 0.42 21.51 -16.16
N LEU A 9 1.72 21.82 -16.31
CA LEU A 9 2.19 23.19 -16.53
C LEU A 9 1.84 23.71 -17.94
N ASN A 10 1.78 22.82 -18.94
CA ASN A 10 1.54 23.21 -20.34
C ASN A 10 0.05 23.18 -20.75
N TYR A 11 -0.82 22.50 -19.99
CA TYR A 11 -2.24 22.39 -20.28
C TYR A 11 -3.08 22.63 -19.01
N SER A 12 -3.34 23.90 -18.70
CA SER A 12 -4.29 24.32 -17.65
C SER A 12 -5.73 24.22 -18.14
N ASP A 13 -6.11 23.08 -18.71
CA ASP A 13 -7.46 22.85 -19.20
C ASP A 13 -8.29 22.20 -18.08
N ASP A 14 -9.11 23.02 -17.42
CA ASP A 14 -10.03 22.62 -16.35
C ASP A 14 -10.97 21.48 -16.79
N THR A 15 -11.29 21.43 -18.09
CA THR A 15 -12.11 20.37 -18.70
C THR A 15 -11.39 19.03 -18.72
N LEU A 16 -10.09 19.05 -19.03
CA LEU A 16 -9.22 17.88 -19.01
C LEU A 16 -8.99 17.40 -17.57
N ALA A 17 -8.73 18.33 -16.64
CA ALA A 17 -8.56 18.04 -15.23
C ALA A 17 -9.78 17.33 -14.64
N LYS A 18 -10.99 17.86 -14.88
CA LYS A 18 -12.25 17.23 -14.47
C LYS A 18 -12.46 15.84 -15.07
N ARG A 19 -12.09 15.64 -16.33
CA ARG A 19 -12.14 14.32 -16.99
C ARG A 19 -11.15 13.32 -16.38
N ILE A 20 -9.95 13.76 -16.03
CA ILE A 20 -8.94 12.92 -15.37
C ILE A 20 -9.42 12.53 -13.97
N ILE A 21 -9.90 13.50 -13.18
CA ILE A 21 -10.45 13.25 -11.84
C ILE A 21 -11.63 12.27 -11.93
N GLY A 22 -12.61 12.51 -12.79
CA GLY A 22 -13.77 11.61 -12.90
C GLY A 22 -13.40 10.19 -13.35
N ARG A 23 -12.36 10.03 -14.17
CA ARG A 23 -11.83 8.71 -14.54
C ARG A 23 -11.09 8.03 -13.39
N LEU A 24 -10.29 8.78 -12.65
CA LEU A 24 -9.61 8.30 -11.45
C LEU A 24 -10.63 7.87 -10.39
N GLU A 25 -11.65 8.68 -10.11
CA GLU A 25 -12.70 8.37 -9.13
C GLU A 25 -13.51 7.13 -9.53
N LYS A 26 -13.88 6.99 -10.81
CA LYS A 26 -14.59 5.81 -11.29
C LYS A 26 -13.76 4.55 -11.08
N ARG A 27 -12.50 4.57 -11.49
CA ARG A 27 -11.61 3.41 -11.36
C ARG A 27 -11.23 3.13 -9.92
N TRP A 28 -11.07 4.18 -9.11
CA TRP A 28 -10.88 4.06 -7.67
C TRP A 28 -12.04 3.28 -7.05
N LYS A 29 -13.30 3.57 -7.42
CA LYS A 29 -14.48 2.83 -6.96
C LYS A 29 -14.51 1.37 -7.42
N ASP A 30 -14.02 1.08 -8.62
CA ASP A 30 -14.00 -0.27 -9.19
C ASP A 30 -12.86 -1.16 -8.63
N TRP A 31 -11.91 -0.57 -7.89
CA TRP A 31 -10.70 -1.25 -7.43
C TRP A 31 -10.77 -1.78 -6.00
N GLU A 32 -9.92 -2.75 -5.66
CA GLU A 32 -9.68 -3.18 -4.27
C GLU A 32 -8.89 -2.09 -3.51
N GLN A 33 -9.56 -0.98 -3.22
CA GLN A 33 -9.05 0.13 -2.40
C GLN A 33 -8.38 -0.34 -1.10
N PRO A 34 -8.90 -1.37 -0.38
CA PRO A 34 -8.28 -1.84 0.86
C PRO A 34 -6.86 -2.37 0.66
N LEU A 35 -6.56 -3.12 -0.40
CA LEU A 35 -5.23 -3.68 -0.62
C LEU A 35 -4.19 -2.61 -0.90
N LEU A 36 -4.52 -1.63 -1.74
CA LEU A 36 -3.62 -0.52 -2.02
C LEU A 36 -3.33 0.27 -0.74
N LEU A 37 -4.37 0.60 0.04
CA LEU A 37 -4.20 1.32 1.30
C LEU A 37 -3.40 0.50 2.32
N LEU A 38 -3.60 -0.82 2.40
CA LEU A 38 -2.80 -1.71 3.24
C LEU A 38 -1.34 -1.77 2.78
N SER A 39 -1.06 -1.81 1.48
CA SER A 39 0.32 -1.78 0.95
C SER A 39 1.06 -0.50 1.33
N TYR A 40 0.35 0.63 1.29
CA TYR A 40 0.89 1.93 1.65
C TYR A 40 1.10 2.06 3.16
N LEU A 41 0.17 1.53 3.95
CA LEU A 41 0.25 1.48 5.41
C LEU A 41 1.39 0.59 5.91
N LEU A 42 1.58 -0.57 5.29
CA LEU A 42 2.60 -1.56 5.66
C LEU A 42 4.01 -1.20 5.14
N HIS A 43 4.18 -0.05 4.49
CA HIS A 43 5.49 0.44 4.11
C HIS A 43 6.15 1.12 5.32
N PRO A 44 7.29 0.62 5.85
CA PRO A 44 7.90 1.14 7.07
C PRO A 44 8.23 2.63 6.99
N GLU A 45 8.85 3.11 5.91
CA GLU A 45 9.14 4.55 5.78
C GLU A 45 7.88 5.42 5.70
N TYR A 46 6.87 5.03 4.93
CA TYR A 46 5.64 5.83 4.81
C TYR A 46 4.87 5.85 6.13
N ARG A 47 4.83 4.72 6.83
CA ARG A 47 4.26 4.67 8.18
C ARG A 47 4.94 5.68 9.11
N MET A 48 6.28 5.72 9.14
CA MET A 48 7.03 6.59 10.05
C MET A 48 7.14 8.05 9.60
N ASN A 49 7.04 8.33 8.30
CA ASN A 49 7.20 9.69 7.78
C ASN A 49 5.87 10.39 7.51
N GLN A 50 4.84 9.64 7.09
CA GLN A 50 3.57 10.17 6.57
C GLN A 50 2.38 9.83 7.47
N PHE A 51 2.43 8.73 8.24
CA PHE A 51 1.40 8.34 9.22
C PHE A 51 1.88 8.49 10.67
N ASN A 52 2.64 9.56 10.94
CA ASN A 52 3.05 9.86 12.30
C ASN A 52 1.84 10.01 13.23
N ASN A 53 2.02 9.64 14.51
CA ASN A 53 1.00 9.59 15.55
C ASN A 53 0.21 10.92 15.77
N THR A 54 0.61 12.00 15.11
CA THR A 54 -0.08 13.29 15.03
C THR A 54 -1.31 13.28 14.14
N ILE A 55 -1.49 12.31 13.23
CA ILE A 55 -2.66 12.21 12.36
C ILE A 55 -3.73 11.35 13.06
N SER A 56 -4.60 11.99 13.81
CA SER A 56 -5.70 11.38 14.56
C SER A 56 -6.85 10.80 13.70
N SER A 57 -6.79 10.97 12.37
CA SER A 57 -7.89 10.61 11.45
C SER A 57 -7.76 9.20 10.83
N VAL A 58 -6.64 8.50 11.05
CA VAL A 58 -6.45 7.16 10.47
C VAL A 58 -7.30 6.16 11.26
N ASN A 59 -8.30 5.57 10.61
CA ASN A 59 -9.18 4.58 11.23
C ASN A 59 -8.44 3.23 11.40
N TYR A 60 -7.60 3.15 12.43
CA TYR A 60 -6.81 1.98 12.80
C TYR A 60 -7.65 0.70 12.91
N SER A 61 -8.87 0.82 13.45
CA SER A 61 -9.82 -0.29 13.56
C SER A 61 -10.25 -0.83 12.19
N ALA A 62 -10.45 0.04 11.19
CA ALA A 62 -10.79 -0.37 9.84
C ALA A 62 -9.65 -1.16 9.19
N PHE A 63 -8.41 -0.70 9.33
CA PHE A 63 -7.23 -1.41 8.82
C PHE A 63 -7.06 -2.78 9.48
N GLY A 64 -7.23 -2.87 10.80
CA GLY A 64 -7.21 -4.15 11.51
C GLY A 64 -8.24 -5.14 10.96
N LYS A 65 -9.48 -4.69 10.69
CA LYS A 65 -10.52 -5.53 10.08
C LYS A 65 -10.13 -6.01 8.68
N TRP A 66 -9.55 -5.15 7.85
CA TRP A 66 -9.10 -5.55 6.51
C TRP A 66 -7.95 -6.54 6.57
N LEU A 67 -6.97 -6.34 7.46
CA LEU A 67 -5.87 -7.29 7.67
C LEU A 67 -6.39 -8.67 8.09
N MET A 68 -7.31 -8.72 9.06
CA MET A 68 -7.96 -9.96 9.48
C MET A 68 -8.70 -10.63 8.32
N TYR A 69 -9.46 -9.86 7.54
CA TYR A 69 -10.19 -10.38 6.37
C TYR A 69 -9.24 -11.02 5.35
N TYR A 70 -8.18 -10.32 4.95
CA TYR A 70 -7.24 -10.83 3.95
C TYR A 70 -6.42 -12.02 4.49
N TYR A 71 -6.07 -12.01 5.77
CA TYR A 71 -5.46 -13.18 6.41
C TYR A 71 -6.37 -14.40 6.34
N CYS A 72 -7.64 -14.28 6.73
CA CYS A 72 -8.62 -15.36 6.62
C CYS A 72 -8.76 -15.85 5.17
N ALA A 73 -8.93 -14.91 4.23
CA ALA A 73 -9.17 -15.21 2.83
C ALA A 73 -7.98 -15.93 2.17
N TRP A 74 -6.74 -15.61 2.55
CA TRP A 74 -5.55 -16.18 1.91
C TRP A 74 -4.98 -17.40 2.65
N SER A 75 -5.10 -17.46 3.97
CA SER A 75 -4.57 -18.57 4.77
C SER A 75 -5.59 -19.67 5.03
N GLY A 76 -6.89 -19.35 4.94
CA GLY A 76 -7.99 -20.23 5.37
C GLY A 76 -8.07 -20.45 6.88
N LYS A 77 -7.34 -19.66 7.68
CA LYS A 77 -7.26 -19.79 9.15
C LYS A 77 -7.84 -18.56 9.84
N GLU A 78 -8.31 -18.75 11.08
CA GLU A 78 -8.71 -17.64 11.92
C GLU A 78 -7.48 -16.88 12.47
N PRO A 79 -7.50 -15.53 12.45
CA PRO A 79 -6.42 -14.71 12.98
C PRO A 79 -6.39 -14.80 14.50
N LYS A 80 -5.20 -14.99 15.06
CA LYS A 80 -4.96 -15.13 16.50
C LYS A 80 -4.17 -13.96 17.07
N CYS A 81 -3.23 -13.40 16.30
CA CYS A 81 -2.30 -12.38 16.76
C CYS A 81 -2.08 -11.22 15.79
N ILE A 82 -2.72 -11.20 14.62
CA ILE A 82 -2.52 -10.18 13.59
C ILE A 82 -2.73 -8.75 14.10
N LEU A 83 -3.71 -8.52 14.98
CA LEU A 83 -3.96 -7.19 15.56
C LEU A 83 -2.86 -6.77 16.53
N ARG A 84 -2.28 -7.73 17.28
CA ARG A 84 -1.16 -7.48 18.18
C ARG A 84 0.11 -7.18 17.40
N GLU A 85 0.40 -7.99 16.38
CA GLU A 85 1.54 -7.77 15.48
C GLU A 85 1.39 -6.43 14.74
N PHE A 86 0.18 -6.07 14.34
CA PHE A 86 -0.11 -4.78 13.71
C PHE A 86 0.07 -3.61 14.67
N ASP A 87 -0.28 -3.76 15.95
CA ASP A 87 -0.02 -2.76 16.99
C ASP A 87 1.47 -2.58 17.29
N ASP A 88 2.22 -3.67 17.27
CA ASP A 88 3.69 -3.66 17.42
C ASP A 88 4.40 -3.04 16.20
N PHE A 89 3.82 -3.15 15.00
CA PHE A 89 4.27 -2.50 13.76
C PHE A 89 3.89 -1.02 13.66
N TRP A 90 2.65 -0.69 14.07
CA TRP A 90 2.38 0.62 14.67
C TRP A 90 3.31 0.78 15.89
N LEU A 91 3.36 1.82 16.71
CA LEU A 91 4.38 1.91 17.80
C LEU A 91 5.90 1.72 17.46
N ALA A 92 6.31 1.23 16.29
CA ALA A 92 7.69 0.95 15.88
C ALA A 92 8.48 0.04 16.85
N LYS A 93 7.86 -0.99 17.44
CA LYS A 93 8.59 -1.89 18.34
C LYS A 93 9.53 -2.77 17.53
N TYR A 94 10.73 -3.04 18.04
CA TYR A 94 11.65 -4.00 17.40
C TYR A 94 10.94 -5.33 17.10
N PRO A 95 11.03 -5.90 15.88
CA PRO A 95 11.92 -5.52 14.76
C PRO A 95 11.31 -4.55 13.72
N PHE A 96 10.23 -3.85 14.02
CA PHE A 96 9.50 -2.96 13.11
C PHE A 96 10.00 -1.50 13.07
N ASP A 97 11.08 -1.23 13.80
CA ASP A 97 11.70 0.08 13.82
C ASP A 97 12.39 0.41 12.47
N LEU A 98 12.59 1.71 12.23
CA LEU A 98 13.17 2.18 10.97
C LEU A 98 14.63 1.76 10.79
N GLU A 99 15.37 1.57 11.89
CA GLU A 99 16.78 1.14 11.83
C GLU A 99 16.88 -0.30 11.32
N SER A 100 16.01 -1.19 11.82
CA SER A 100 15.84 -2.55 11.32
C SER A 100 15.48 -2.58 9.84
N TYR A 101 14.55 -1.73 9.40
CA TYR A 101 14.19 -1.64 7.98
C TYR A 101 15.36 -1.18 7.09
N ARG A 102 16.13 -0.18 7.52
CA ARG A 102 17.27 0.36 6.75
C ARG A 102 18.37 -0.66 6.49
N GLN A 103 18.50 -1.71 7.32
CA GLN A 103 19.44 -2.79 7.09
C GLN A 103 19.15 -3.61 5.82
N PHE A 104 17.94 -3.48 5.25
CA PHE A 104 17.54 -4.15 4.01
C PHE A 104 17.71 -3.27 2.77
N ASP A 105 18.46 -2.16 2.84
CA ASP A 105 18.67 -1.23 1.73
C ASP A 105 17.34 -0.73 1.09
N ASN A 106 16.34 -0.51 1.93
CA ASN A 106 14.97 -0.13 1.53
C ASN A 106 14.24 -1.18 0.65
N ASP A 107 14.67 -2.44 0.68
CA ASP A 107 13.95 -3.55 0.06
C ASP A 107 12.81 -4.03 0.98
N ILE A 108 11.62 -3.51 0.70
CA ILE A 108 10.39 -3.83 1.42
C ILE A 108 10.06 -5.33 1.37
N TRP A 109 10.31 -5.97 0.23
CA TRP A 109 10.02 -7.39 0.06
C TRP A 109 10.90 -8.22 0.98
N ARG A 110 12.22 -7.98 0.97
CA ARG A 110 13.18 -8.68 1.83
C ARG A 110 12.93 -8.42 3.30
N TYR A 111 12.61 -7.18 3.67
CA TYR A 111 12.23 -6.83 5.03
C TYR A 111 11.02 -7.65 5.50
N TRP A 112 9.93 -7.67 4.73
CA TRP A 112 8.74 -8.44 5.13
C TRP A 112 8.99 -9.95 5.11
N CYS A 113 9.83 -10.47 4.21
CA CYS A 113 10.26 -11.88 4.26
C CYS A 113 10.98 -12.19 5.57
N TYR A 114 11.89 -11.32 6.02
CA TYR A 114 12.57 -11.48 7.30
C TYR A 114 11.59 -11.42 8.49
N ILE A 115 10.71 -10.41 8.50
CA ILE A 115 9.70 -10.21 9.55
C ILE A 115 8.68 -11.36 9.59
N SER A 116 8.39 -12.01 8.47
CA SER A 116 7.49 -13.16 8.43
C SER A 116 7.99 -14.37 9.22
N VAL A 117 9.29 -14.43 9.53
CA VAL A 117 9.86 -15.47 10.39
C VAL A 117 9.48 -15.25 11.85
N SER A 118 9.37 -14.00 12.30
CA SER A 118 9.03 -13.64 13.68
C SER A 118 7.55 -13.34 13.88
N THR A 119 6.84 -12.91 12.83
CA THR A 119 5.42 -12.52 12.85
C THR A 119 4.66 -13.40 11.88
N ASN A 120 3.80 -14.25 12.43
CA ASN A 120 3.25 -15.38 11.68
C ASN A 120 2.10 -14.92 10.77
N GLU A 121 1.33 -13.91 11.19
CA GLU A 121 0.10 -13.50 10.51
C GLU A 121 0.29 -12.21 9.71
N LEU A 122 0.83 -11.16 10.33
CA LEU A 122 1.07 -9.87 9.69
C LEU A 122 2.13 -10.00 8.60
N GLY A 123 3.26 -10.66 8.90
CA GLY A 123 4.32 -10.90 7.93
C GLY A 123 3.83 -11.70 6.72
N PHE A 124 2.94 -12.69 6.93
CA PHE A 124 2.31 -13.43 5.84
C PHE A 124 1.46 -12.52 4.93
N VAL A 125 0.58 -11.70 5.52
CA VAL A 125 -0.27 -10.77 4.76
C VAL A 125 0.58 -9.76 4.00
N ALA A 126 1.59 -9.18 4.63
CA ALA A 126 2.49 -8.22 4.00
C ALA A 126 3.27 -8.86 2.84
N CYS A 127 3.82 -10.07 3.03
CA CYS A 127 4.45 -10.83 1.96
C CYS A 127 3.47 -11.20 0.83
N ARG A 128 2.19 -11.40 1.12
CA ARG A 128 1.23 -11.62 0.02
C ARG A 128 0.98 -10.33 -0.75
N ILE A 129 0.78 -9.22 -0.05
CA ILE A 129 0.58 -7.89 -0.66
C ILE A 129 1.78 -7.50 -1.53
N PHE A 130 2.98 -7.48 -0.97
CA PHE A 130 4.17 -7.08 -1.72
C PHE A 130 4.59 -8.11 -2.77
N GLY A 131 4.22 -9.39 -2.61
CA GLY A 131 4.45 -10.41 -3.63
C GLY A 131 3.54 -10.24 -4.86
N ILE A 132 2.35 -9.68 -4.67
CA ILE A 132 1.44 -9.30 -5.76
C ILE A 132 1.93 -8.04 -6.47
N CYS A 133 2.54 -7.09 -5.73
CA CYS A 133 2.89 -5.76 -6.22
C CYS A 133 4.27 -5.62 -6.89
N VAL A 134 5.15 -6.63 -6.86
CA VAL A 134 6.57 -6.48 -7.30
C VAL A 134 6.85 -7.14 -8.65
N ASN A 135 6.07 -6.81 -9.67
CA ASN A 135 6.68 -6.75 -11.00
C ASN A 135 6.63 -5.30 -11.45
N ALA A 136 7.78 -4.74 -11.85
CA ALA A 136 7.84 -3.44 -12.50
C ALA A 136 6.83 -3.38 -13.66
N ALA A 137 6.60 -4.49 -14.36
CA ALA A 137 5.55 -4.59 -15.38
C ALA A 137 4.11 -4.53 -14.81
N SER A 138 3.86 -4.99 -13.58
CA SER A 138 2.55 -4.89 -12.92
C SER A 138 2.29 -3.48 -12.43
N VAL A 139 3.30 -2.80 -11.88
CA VAL A 139 3.24 -1.38 -11.48
C VAL A 139 3.16 -0.50 -12.73
N GLU A 140 3.99 -0.71 -13.75
CA GLU A 140 3.89 -0.02 -15.03
C GLU A 140 2.59 -0.32 -15.75
N ARG A 141 2.02 -1.53 -15.68
CA ARG A 141 0.63 -1.80 -16.14
C ARG A 141 -0.39 -1.11 -15.25
N LEU A 142 -0.17 -1.00 -13.95
CA LEU A 142 -1.02 -0.25 -13.02
C LEU A 142 -1.13 1.20 -13.46
N TRP A 143 0.02 1.85 -13.62
CA TRP A 143 0.16 3.25 -14.01
C TRP A 143 -0.21 3.46 -15.47
N SER A 144 0.11 2.53 -16.37
CA SER A 144 -0.33 2.56 -17.77
C SER A 144 -1.83 2.38 -17.87
N CYS A 145 -2.46 1.50 -17.08
CA CYS A 145 -3.91 1.44 -16.99
C CYS A 145 -4.45 2.77 -16.45
N MET A 146 -3.88 3.30 -15.36
CA MET A 146 -4.33 4.54 -14.71
C MET A 146 -4.21 5.78 -15.61
N ILE A 147 -3.22 5.83 -16.52
CA ILE A 147 -2.89 7.00 -17.35
C ILE A 147 -3.28 6.81 -18.83
N PHE A 148 -3.26 5.59 -19.38
CA PHE A 148 -3.46 5.30 -20.81
C PHE A 148 -4.48 4.18 -21.09
N THR A 149 -5.62 4.56 -21.65
CA THR A 149 -6.33 3.77 -22.67
C THR A 149 -6.81 4.71 -23.76
N ASN A 150 -5.88 5.14 -24.62
CA ASN A 150 -6.24 5.44 -26.00
C ASN A 150 -6.07 4.13 -26.77
N LYS A 151 -7.19 3.42 -27.01
CA LYS A 151 -7.47 2.79 -28.30
C LYS A 151 -8.98 2.75 -28.50
N SER A 152 -9.44 3.70 -29.30
CA SER A 152 -10.52 3.60 -30.30
C SER A 152 -11.75 2.76 -29.97
N ALA A 153 -12.88 3.45 -29.81
CA ALA A 153 -14.04 3.28 -30.69
C ALA A 153 -14.68 4.66 -30.88
#